data_AF-A0A1Y4HC70-F1
#
_entry.id   AF-A0A1Y4HC70-F1
#
_cell.length_a   1.000
_cell.length_b   1.000
_cell.length_c   1.000
_cell.angle_alpha   90.00
_cell.angle_beta   90.00
_cell.angle_gamma   90.00
#
_symmetry.space_group_name_H-M   'P 1'
#
loop_
_entity.id
_entity.type
_entity.pdbx_description
1 polymer ?
#
loop_
_entity_poly.entity_id
_entity_poly.type
_entity_poly.pdbx_seq_one_letter_code
_entity_poly.pdbx_strand_id
1 'polypeptide(L)'
;MRLMQKDAERTVGSRPSATAVQTALSNIVGHRLDENHWLFDYRTDLTDALGGAAGVDLTRRALSKGQVRDIMAAVRKPKPREVVHQQKRH
;
A
#
# COMPACT_ATOMS: atom_id res chain seq x y z
N MET A 1 -13.72 4.80 0.72
CA MET A 1 -13.12 3.65 0.00
C MET A 1 -12.96 3.83 -1.53
N ARG A 2 -13.63 4.79 -2.22
CA ARG A 2 -13.50 4.93 -3.70
C ARG A 2 -12.15 5.39 -4.23
N LEU A 3 -11.30 5.98 -3.37
CA LEU A 3 -10.02 6.58 -3.74
C LEU A 3 -8.96 5.52 -4.05
N MET A 4 -8.74 4.59 -3.12
CA MET A 4 -7.72 3.54 -3.24
C MET A 4 -7.91 2.61 -4.46
N GLN A 5 -9.17 2.28 -4.77
CA GLN A 5 -9.49 1.52 -5.99
C GLN A 5 -9.15 2.29 -7.27
N LYS A 6 -9.37 3.61 -7.27
CA LYS A 6 -9.07 4.48 -8.41
C LYS A 6 -7.56 4.67 -8.58
N ASP A 7 -6.82 4.70 -7.48
CA ASP A 7 -5.36 4.82 -7.50
C ASP A 7 -4.72 3.50 -7.97
N ALA A 8 -5.23 2.35 -7.50
CA ALA A 8 -4.78 1.03 -7.94
C ALA A 8 -5.12 0.73 -9.42
N GLU A 9 -6.23 1.26 -9.94
CA GLU A 9 -6.63 1.11 -11.35
C GLU A 9 -5.54 1.60 -12.32
N ARG A 10 -4.81 2.66 -11.98
CA ARG A 10 -3.72 3.18 -12.81
C ARG A 10 -2.52 2.24 -12.92
N THR A 11 -2.34 1.35 -11.94
CA THR A 11 -1.22 0.42 -11.88
C THR A 11 -1.60 -0.97 -12.38
N VAL A 12 -2.81 -1.44 -12.06
CA VAL A 12 -3.29 -2.80 -12.40
C VAL A 12 -4.02 -2.83 -13.76
N GLY A 13 -4.30 -1.67 -14.36
CA GLY A 13 -4.93 -1.55 -15.69
C GLY A 13 -6.46 -1.76 -15.69
N SER A 14 -7.04 -2.18 -14.57
CA SER A 14 -8.49 -2.26 -14.37
C SER A 14 -8.84 -1.91 -12.93
N ARG A 15 -10.08 -1.43 -12.71
CA ARG A 15 -10.53 -1.06 -11.37
C ARG A 15 -10.78 -2.33 -10.53
N PRO A 16 -10.03 -2.57 -9.44
CA PRO A 16 -10.27 -3.74 -8.60
C PRO A 16 -11.59 -3.60 -7.85
N SER A 17 -12.35 -4.69 -7.79
CA SER A 17 -13.60 -4.74 -7.02
C SER A 17 -13.34 -4.56 -5.52
N ALA A 18 -14.37 -4.17 -4.76
CA ALA A 18 -14.23 -4.03 -3.31
C ALA A 18 -13.83 -5.35 -2.64
N THR A 19 -14.41 -6.46 -3.11
CA THR A 19 -14.07 -7.81 -2.67
C THR A 19 -12.62 -8.16 -2.98
N ALA A 20 -12.13 -7.86 -4.19
CA ALA A 20 -10.74 -8.14 -4.55
C ALA A 20 -9.76 -7.37 -3.65
N VAL A 21 -10.05 -6.09 -3.37
CA VAL A 21 -9.24 -5.29 -2.42
C VAL A 21 -9.30 -5.89 -1.01
N GLN A 22 -10.49 -6.25 -0.52
CA GLN A 22 -10.65 -6.87 0.80
C GLN A 22 -9.87 -8.17 0.90
N THR A 23 -10.05 -9.10 -0.04
CA THR A 23 -9.34 -10.38 -0.07
C THR A 23 -7.83 -10.18 -0.14
N ALA A 24 -7.36 -9.26 -0.97
CA ALA A 24 -5.93 -8.97 -1.09
C ALA A 24 -5.36 -8.48 0.25
N LEU A 25 -6.02 -7.52 0.90
CA LEU A 25 -5.57 -6.97 2.19
C LEU A 25 -5.65 -8.00 3.32
N SER A 26 -6.72 -8.81 3.37
CA SER A 26 -6.89 -9.85 4.40
C SER A 26 -5.82 -10.94 4.33
N ASN A 27 -5.22 -11.15 3.16
CA ASN A 27 -4.15 -12.13 2.99
C ASN A 27 -2.75 -11.53 3.24
N ILE A 28 -2.59 -10.22 3.43
CA ILE A 28 -1.31 -9.62 3.85
C ILE A 28 -1.13 -9.90 5.35
N VAL A 29 -0.67 -11.10 5.66
CA VAL A 29 -0.43 -11.58 7.02
C VAL A 29 1.07 -11.83 7.20
N GLY A 30 1.61 -11.45 8.36
CA GLY A 30 2.99 -11.71 8.72
C GLY A 30 3.14 -13.08 9.40
N HIS A 31 3.99 -13.94 8.84
CA HIS A 31 4.43 -15.19 9.45
C HIS A 31 5.69 -14.95 10.28
N ARG A 32 5.70 -15.34 11.56
CA ARG A 32 6.87 -15.11 12.43
C ARG A 32 8.06 -15.96 11.96
N LEU A 33 9.18 -15.33 11.62
CA LEU A 33 10.43 -16.00 11.28
C LEU A 33 11.30 -16.20 12.52
N ASP A 34 11.55 -15.13 13.26
CA ASP A 34 12.33 -15.12 14.50
C ASP A 34 11.68 -14.17 15.54
N GLU A 35 12.36 -13.90 16.66
CA GLU A 35 11.84 -13.07 17.75
C GLU A 35 11.30 -11.72 17.29
N ASN A 36 11.94 -11.08 16.30
CA ASN A 36 11.60 -9.72 15.88
C ASN A 36 11.25 -9.59 14.40
N HIS A 37 11.47 -10.59 13.56
CA HIS A 37 11.23 -10.55 12.12
C HIS A 37 10.04 -11.39 11.68
N TRP A 38 9.21 -10.78 10.82
CA TRP A 38 8.03 -11.40 10.23
C TRP A 38 8.16 -11.41 8.70
N LEU A 39 7.70 -12.49 8.07
CA LEU A 39 7.61 -12.68 6.63
C LEU A 39 6.19 -12.40 6.14
N PHE A 40 6.06 -11.47 5.22
CA PHE A 40 4.86 -11.17 4.45
C PHE A 40 5.02 -11.80 3.06
N ASP A 41 4.53 -13.03 2.91
CA ASP A 41 4.70 -13.83 1.70
C ASP A 41 3.59 -13.61 0.66
N TYR A 42 2.44 -13.06 1.05
CA TYR A 42 1.34 -12.76 0.14
C TYR A 42 1.57 -11.48 -0.67
N ARG A 43 2.07 -11.67 -1.90
CA ARG A 43 2.47 -10.63 -2.85
C ARG A 43 1.80 -10.84 -4.19
N THR A 44 1.07 -9.84 -4.66
CA THR A 44 0.43 -9.82 -5.98
C THR A 44 0.54 -8.41 -6.55
N ASP A 45 0.37 -8.25 -7.86
CA ASP A 45 0.36 -6.93 -8.51
C ASP A 45 -0.69 -5.99 -7.88
N LEU A 46 -1.80 -6.57 -7.39
CA LEU A 46 -2.83 -5.82 -6.68
C LEU A 46 -2.35 -5.35 -5.31
N THR A 47 -1.67 -6.19 -4.51
CA THR A 47 -1.15 -5.73 -3.21
C THR A 47 -0.07 -4.68 -3.39
N ASP A 48 0.74 -4.76 -4.45
CA ASP A 48 1.76 -3.76 -4.79
C ASP A 48 1.15 -2.42 -5.19
N ALA A 49 0.15 -2.44 -6.06
CA ALA A 49 -0.58 -1.24 -6.44
C ALA A 49 -1.25 -0.57 -5.22
N LEU A 50 -1.84 -1.37 -4.32
CA LEU A 50 -2.44 -0.88 -3.09
C LEU A 50 -1.39 -0.29 -2.13
N GLY A 51 -0.24 -0.94 -1.99
CA GLY A 51 0.90 -0.43 -1.22
C GLY A 51 1.38 0.91 -1.76
N GLY A 52 1.63 1.00 -3.06
CA GLY A 52 2.03 2.25 -3.73
C GLY A 52 1.02 3.38 -3.53
N ALA A 53 -0.28 3.08 -3.67
CA ALA A 53 -1.35 4.04 -3.42
C ALA A 53 -1.41 4.52 -1.95
N ALA A 54 -1.03 3.66 -1.00
CA ALA A 54 -0.92 4.00 0.42
C ALA A 54 0.40 4.69 0.79
N GLY A 55 1.36 4.78 -0.14
CA GLY A 55 2.72 5.23 0.13
C GLY A 55 3.54 4.23 0.96
N VAL A 56 3.18 2.94 0.91
CA VAL A 56 3.84 1.83 1.59
C VAL A 56 4.56 0.98 0.54
N ASP A 57 5.87 0.83 0.71
CA ASP A 57 6.65 -0.11 -0.09
C ASP A 57 6.48 -1.54 0.47
N LEU A 58 5.71 -2.36 -0.23
CA LEU A 58 5.48 -3.77 0.11
C LEU A 58 6.47 -4.73 -0.57
N THR A 59 7.53 -4.25 -1.22
CA THR A 59 8.56 -5.12 -1.85
C THR A 59 9.42 -5.86 -0.84
N ARG A 60 9.49 -5.34 0.37
CA ARG A 60 10.17 -5.98 1.49
C ARG A 60 9.26 -7.01 2.16
N ARG A 61 9.58 -8.28 1.92
CA ARG A 61 8.83 -9.41 2.50
C ARG A 61 9.22 -9.69 3.94
N ALA A 62 10.46 -9.45 4.35
CA ALA A 62 10.89 -9.61 5.74
C ALA A 62 10.98 -8.24 6.41
N LEU A 63 10.23 -8.04 7.49
CA LEU A 63 10.23 -6.80 8.26
C LEU A 63 10.35 -7.09 9.75
N SER A 64 11.13 -6.27 10.44
CA SER A 64 11.16 -6.27 11.90
C SER A 64 9.92 -5.57 12.47
N LYS A 65 9.59 -5.86 13.73
CA LYS A 65 8.52 -5.14 14.46
C LYS A 65 8.72 -3.63 14.45
N GLY A 66 9.96 -3.15 14.52
CA GLY A 66 10.29 -1.72 14.43
C GLY A 66 9.89 -1.14 13.07
N GLN A 67 10.30 -1.80 11.99
CA GLN A 67 9.98 -1.39 10.62
C GLN A 67 8.47 -1.39 10.35
N VAL A 68 7.74 -2.39 10.86
CA VAL A 68 6.27 -2.41 10.77
C VAL A 68 5.66 -1.20 11.48
N ARG A 69 6.16 -0.84 12.69
CA ARG A 69 5.67 0.35 13.40
C ARG A 69 5.96 1.65 12.65
N ASP A 70 7.12 1.76 12.02
CA ASP A 70 7.49 2.93 11.23
C ASP A 70 6.57 3.10 10.01
N ILE A 71 6.29 2.01 9.30
CA ILE A 71 5.32 1.98 8.20
C ILE A 71 3.93 2.43 8.69
N MET A 72 3.46 1.88 9.81
CA MET A 72 2.16 2.23 10.40
C MET A 72 2.10 3.69 10.86
N ALA A 73 3.22 4.25 11.33
CA ALA A 73 3.31 5.66 11.69
C ALA A 73 3.28 6.58 10.46
N ALA A 74 3.94 6.17 9.37
CA ALA A 74 3.99 6.93 8.12
C ALA A 74 2.61 7.08 7.45
N VAL A 75 1.78 6.04 7.48
CA VAL A 75 0.42 6.07 6.89
C VAL A 75 -0.58 6.88 7.71
N ARG A 76 -0.32 7.11 9.00
CA ARG A 76 -1.25 7.80 9.91
C ARG A 76 -1.38 9.30 9.61
N LYS A 77 -0.40 9.90 8.90
CA LYS A 77 -0.46 11.28 8.42
C LYS A 77 -0.70 11.26 6.91
N PRO A 78 -1.92 11.60 6.42
CA PRO A 78 -2.12 11.78 4.99
C PRO A 78 -1.15 12.87 4.51
N LYS A 79 -0.30 12.55 3.53
CA LYS A 79 0.56 13.56 2.90
C LYS A 79 -0.34 14.66 2.34
N PRO A 80 -0.07 15.96 2.60
CA PRO A 80 -0.78 17.04 1.93
C PRO A 80 -0.67 16.82 0.42
N ARG A 81 -1.77 16.96 -0.31
CA ARG A 81 -1.72 16.95 -1.77
C ARG A 81 -0.78 18.09 -2.20
N GLU A 82 0.28 17.78 -2.93
CA GLU A 82 0.92 18.79 -3.76
C GLU A 82 -0.14 19.30 -4.75
N VAL A 83 -0.65 20.49 -4.49
CA VAL A 83 -1.41 21.27 -5.46
C VAL A 83 -0.43 21.65 -6.55
N VAL A 84 -0.36 20.82 -7.60
CA VAL A 84 0.28 21.19 -8.87
C VAL A 84 -0.45 22.43 -9.37
N HIS A 85 0.16 23.60 -9.13
CA HIS A 85 -0.23 24.84 -9.78
C HIS A 85 -0.02 24.64 -11.28
N GLN A 86 -1.08 24.28 -12.00
CA GLN A 86 -1.10 24.50 -13.44
C GLN A 86 -1.07 26.01 -13.65
N GLN A 87 0.13 26.52 -13.90
CA GLN A 87 0.38 27.88 -14.30
C GLN A 87 -0.29 28.07 -15.67
N LYS A 88 -1.47 28.71 -15.67
CA LYS A 88 -2.09 29.23 -16.90
C LYS A 88 -1.09 30.21 -17.52
N ARG A 89 -0.45 29.81 -18.61
CA ARG A 89 0.20 30.76 -19.52
C ARG A 89 -0.89 31.31 -20.44
N HIS A 90 -1.14 32.61 -20.28
CA HIS A 90 -1.79 33.45 -21.28
C HIS A 90 -0.82 33.75 -22.42
#